data_AF-A0A5B9MFR0-F1
#
_entry.id   AF-A0A5B9MFR0-F1
#
_cell.length_a   1.000
_cell.length_b   1.000
_cell.length_c   1.000
_cell.angle_alpha   90.00
_cell.angle_beta   90.00
_cell.angle_gamma   90.00
#
_symmetry.space_group_name_H-M   'P 1'
#
loop_
_entity.id
_entity.type
_entity.pdbx_description
1 polymer ?
#
loop_
_entity_poly.entity_id
_entity_poly.type
_entity_poly.pdbx_seq_one_letter_code
_entity_poly.pdbx_strand_id
1 'polypeptide(L)'
;MRYRMKGFLCAFAMVATLGVNQIALAGFTPFVIREGGGSAPAINSLPGGGTEIVITQGGQKAALGSSDIDGTKLGDIGRLSIERLDDVSRFSAGSGPAVGPYLNFWITDGTNFAVVANEPSNAAFQPLFNNGYDLTFADLADKTAKIYENADTSWLPSSGVGLTFADLADFTIMAPNNVPDWAGLGSGAPIVLSGRATNESYGVNWVFGDTLSNYVSGDPGYQVQNAAVNSTVPEPTSMAIACCGLMLAGLRRKRRR
;
A
#
# COMPACT_ATOMS: atom_id res chain seq x y z
N MET A 1 72.70 23.09 -6.01
CA MET A 1 72.27 22.64 -4.68
C MET A 1 70.78 22.35 -4.74
N ARG A 2 70.36 21.19 -4.25
CA ARG A 2 69.09 20.50 -4.50
C ARG A 2 67.90 21.16 -3.78
N TYR A 3 66.76 21.36 -4.46
CA TYR A 3 65.40 21.46 -3.87
C TYR A 3 64.38 20.96 -4.93
N ARG A 4 64.06 19.67 -4.99
CA ARG A 4 62.95 18.94 -4.33
C ARG A 4 61.53 19.51 -4.54
N MET A 5 60.77 18.77 -5.36
CA MET A 5 59.30 18.50 -5.36
C MET A 5 58.30 19.67 -5.31
N LYS A 6 57.45 19.75 -6.34
CA LYS A 6 56.01 20.04 -6.17
C LYS A 6 55.21 18.97 -6.91
N GLY A 7 55.02 17.83 -6.22
CA GLY A 7 53.98 16.88 -6.59
C GLY A 7 52.64 17.56 -6.37
N PHE A 8 51.92 17.84 -7.46
CA PHE A 8 50.50 18.21 -7.38
C PHE A 8 49.70 16.93 -7.18
N LEU A 9 49.67 16.48 -5.93
CA LEU A 9 48.67 15.54 -5.44
C LEU A 9 47.35 16.32 -5.38
N CYS A 10 46.65 16.42 -6.51
CA CYS A 10 45.27 16.89 -6.50
C CYS A 10 44.43 15.78 -5.87
N ALA A 11 44.26 15.87 -4.56
CA ALA A 11 43.30 15.09 -3.79
C ALA A 11 41.92 15.23 -4.44
N PHE A 12 41.47 14.17 -5.12
CA PHE A 12 40.05 13.95 -5.32
C PHE A 12 39.49 13.64 -3.94
N ALA A 13 39.08 14.67 -3.20
CA ALA A 13 38.15 14.52 -2.11
C ALA A 13 36.84 14.03 -2.74
N MET A 14 36.72 12.71 -2.88
CA MET A 14 35.46 12.03 -3.14
C MET A 14 34.65 12.26 -1.87
N VAL A 15 33.95 13.39 -1.81
CA VAL A 15 32.87 13.59 -0.84
C VAL A 15 31.81 12.58 -1.27
N ALA A 16 31.95 11.36 -0.78
CA ALA A 16 30.84 10.44 -0.63
C ALA A 16 29.91 11.12 0.37
N THR A 17 29.09 12.06 -0.12
CA THR A 17 27.81 12.32 0.51
C THR A 17 27.08 11.00 0.42
N LEU A 18 27.26 10.19 1.47
CA LEU A 18 26.24 9.31 1.98
C LEU A 18 25.03 10.23 2.24
N GLY A 19 24.34 10.55 1.15
CA GLY A 19 22.96 10.97 1.22
C GLY A 19 22.29 9.78 1.85
N VAL A 20 22.12 9.85 3.17
CA VAL A 20 21.10 9.08 3.84
C VAL A 20 19.85 9.55 3.13
N ASN A 21 19.44 8.80 2.10
CA ASN A 21 18.08 8.88 1.62
C ASN A 21 17.29 8.50 2.85
N GLN A 22 16.83 9.50 3.58
CA GLN A 22 15.64 9.30 4.37
C GLN A 22 14.60 9.00 3.32
N ILE A 23 14.37 7.70 3.11
CA ILE A 23 13.09 7.23 2.61
C ILE A 23 12.12 7.93 3.54
N ALA A 24 11.44 8.95 3.03
CA ALA A 24 10.23 9.39 3.68
C ALA A 24 9.35 8.15 3.57
N LEU A 25 9.27 7.38 4.65
CA LEU A 25 8.28 6.33 4.77
C LEU A 25 6.96 7.07 4.65
N ALA A 26 6.35 7.12 3.46
CA ALA A 26 4.95 7.49 3.37
C ALA A 26 4.17 6.25 3.83
N GLY A 27 4.32 5.99 5.13
CA GLY A 27 3.73 4.85 5.80
C GLY A 27 2.22 4.89 5.68
N PHE A 28 1.60 3.85 6.23
CA PHE A 28 0.17 3.70 6.12
C PHE A 28 -0.59 4.83 6.83
N THR A 29 -1.45 5.52 6.07
CA THR A 29 -2.30 6.62 6.54
C THR A 29 -3.70 6.08 6.86
N PRO A 30 -4.24 6.32 8.06
CA PRO A 30 -5.59 5.90 8.38
C PRO A 30 -6.65 6.80 7.73
N PHE A 31 -7.72 6.21 7.20
CA PHE A 31 -8.85 6.94 6.64
C PHE A 31 -10.18 6.19 6.73
N VAL A 32 -11.28 6.94 6.66
CA VAL A 32 -12.63 6.38 6.60
C VAL A 32 -13.01 6.16 5.13
N ILE A 33 -13.49 4.97 4.81
CA ILE A 33 -14.01 4.63 3.48
C ILE A 33 -15.52 4.91 3.40
N ARG A 34 -16.26 4.48 4.43
CA ARG A 34 -17.72 4.56 4.42
C ARG A 34 -18.33 4.57 5.82
N GLU A 35 -19.42 5.32 5.96
CA GLU A 35 -20.29 5.29 7.14
C GLU A 35 -21.23 4.06 7.12
N GLY A 36 -21.64 3.63 8.31
CA GLY A 36 -22.71 2.65 8.50
C GLY A 36 -23.74 3.21 9.48
N GLY A 37 -25.03 3.01 9.17
CA GLY A 37 -26.14 3.49 10.01
C GLY A 37 -26.10 4.97 10.38
N GLY A 38 -25.51 5.82 9.53
CA GLY A 38 -25.39 7.27 9.74
C GLY A 38 -24.21 7.71 10.62
N SER A 39 -23.23 6.84 10.87
CA SER A 39 -22.02 7.18 11.61
C SER A 39 -20.76 6.59 10.99
N ALA A 40 -19.67 7.35 11.02
CA ALA A 40 -18.35 6.88 10.61
C ALA A 40 -17.74 5.93 11.66
N PRO A 41 -16.91 4.96 11.24
CA PRO A 41 -16.04 4.24 12.16
C PRO A 41 -15.08 5.20 12.88
N ALA A 42 -14.69 4.86 14.10
CA ALA A 42 -13.68 5.63 14.82
C ALA A 42 -12.28 5.09 14.52
N ILE A 43 -11.31 5.99 14.36
CA ILE A 43 -9.90 5.66 14.18
C ILE A 43 -9.13 6.39 15.28
N ASN A 44 -8.54 5.64 16.20
CA ASN A 44 -7.83 6.17 17.36
C ASN A 44 -6.33 5.85 17.25
N SER A 45 -5.47 6.77 17.68
CA SER A 45 -4.05 6.47 17.88
C SER A 45 -3.86 5.74 19.21
N LEU A 46 -3.09 4.65 19.19
CA LEU A 46 -2.74 3.89 20.38
C LEU A 46 -1.39 4.35 20.95
N PRO A 47 -1.19 4.24 22.27
CA PRO A 47 0.13 4.38 22.87
C PRO A 47 1.14 3.43 22.20
N GLY A 48 2.35 3.90 21.91
CA GLY A 48 3.38 3.09 21.24
C GLY A 48 3.32 3.09 19.71
N GLY A 49 2.43 3.87 19.09
CA GLY A 49 2.43 4.08 17.63
C GLY A 49 1.52 3.15 16.83
N GLY A 50 0.62 2.42 17.51
CA GLY A 50 -0.43 1.63 16.85
C GLY A 50 -1.65 2.48 16.47
N THR A 51 -2.57 1.85 15.74
CA THR A 51 -3.87 2.39 15.35
C THR A 51 -4.97 1.45 15.80
N GLU A 52 -6.04 2.00 16.38
CA GLU A 52 -7.27 1.28 16.63
C GLU A 52 -8.37 1.70 15.65
N ILE A 53 -9.09 0.73 15.10
CA ILE A 53 -10.22 0.95 14.20
C ILE A 53 -11.47 0.30 14.81
N VAL A 54 -12.41 1.14 15.21
CA VAL A 54 -13.65 0.74 15.88
C VAL A 54 -14.78 0.69 14.85
N ILE A 55 -15.25 -0.53 14.56
CA ILE A 55 -16.40 -0.79 13.69
C ILE A 55 -17.56 -1.19 14.61
N THR A 56 -18.53 -0.30 14.82
CA THR A 56 -19.66 -0.52 15.74
C THR A 56 -20.93 -0.94 15.01
N GLN A 57 -20.99 -0.79 13.68
CA GLN A 57 -22.18 -1.08 12.89
C GLN A 57 -21.82 -1.68 11.52
N GLY A 58 -22.69 -2.56 11.02
CA GLY A 58 -22.61 -3.02 9.64
C GLY A 58 -22.70 -1.84 8.67
N GLY A 59 -21.89 -1.87 7.61
CA GLY A 59 -21.75 -0.77 6.66
C GLY A 59 -20.51 0.08 6.89
N GLN A 60 -20.02 0.20 8.12
CA GLN A 60 -18.81 0.99 8.40
C GLN A 60 -17.58 0.33 7.75
N LYS A 61 -16.76 1.16 7.10
CA LYS A 61 -15.48 0.76 6.52
C LYS A 61 -14.43 1.83 6.79
N ALA A 62 -13.27 1.40 7.26
CA ALA A 62 -12.07 2.22 7.40
C ALA A 62 -10.87 1.45 6.86
N ALA A 63 -9.78 2.16 6.62
CA ALA A 63 -8.57 1.55 6.12
C ALA A 63 -7.31 2.23 6.64
N LEU A 64 -6.22 1.50 6.48
CA LEU A 64 -4.88 2.03 6.44
C LEU A 64 -4.41 1.96 4.98
N GLY A 65 -4.02 3.07 4.37
CA GLY A 65 -3.58 3.14 2.97
C GLY A 65 -2.14 3.62 2.80
N SER A 66 -1.42 3.07 1.83
CA SER A 66 -0.07 3.55 1.44
C SER A 66 0.07 3.65 -0.08
N SER A 67 0.82 4.67 -0.51
CA SER A 67 1.25 4.89 -1.89
C SER A 67 2.75 4.61 -2.07
N ASP A 68 3.42 3.99 -1.09
CA ASP A 68 4.87 3.75 -1.10
C ASP A 68 5.34 2.89 -2.29
N ILE A 69 4.44 2.11 -2.90
CA ILE A 69 4.75 1.28 -4.08
C ILE A 69 3.83 1.60 -5.28
N ASP A 70 3.22 2.78 -5.29
CA ASP A 70 2.47 3.23 -6.47
C ASP A 70 3.42 3.31 -7.68
N GLY A 71 2.96 2.80 -8.82
CA GLY A 71 3.74 2.71 -10.06
C GLY A 71 4.53 1.40 -10.24
N THR A 72 4.65 0.55 -9.21
CA THR A 72 5.28 -0.78 -9.36
C THR A 72 4.27 -1.82 -9.83
N LYS A 73 4.74 -2.99 -10.28
CA LYS A 73 3.83 -4.10 -10.61
C LYS A 73 3.34 -4.80 -9.35
N LEU A 74 2.16 -5.42 -9.43
CA LEU A 74 1.62 -6.23 -8.34
C LEU A 74 2.55 -7.41 -8.01
N GLY A 75 3.15 -8.00 -9.04
CA GLY A 75 4.14 -9.08 -8.92
C GLY A 75 5.46 -8.66 -8.26
N ASP A 76 5.72 -7.35 -8.14
CA ASP A 76 6.97 -6.84 -7.58
C ASP A 76 6.91 -6.64 -6.07
N ILE A 77 5.80 -6.94 -5.39
CA ILE A 77 5.69 -6.80 -3.94
C ILE A 77 6.77 -7.64 -3.24
N GLY A 78 7.70 -6.94 -2.59
CA GLY A 78 8.77 -7.57 -1.83
C GLY A 78 8.33 -7.97 -0.43
N ARG A 79 7.58 -7.08 0.22
CA ARG A 79 7.01 -7.30 1.54
C ARG A 79 5.74 -6.49 1.71
N LEU A 80 4.78 -7.07 2.39
CA LEU A 80 3.56 -6.44 2.84
C LEU A 80 3.21 -6.99 4.22
N SER A 81 3.20 -6.14 5.23
CA SER A 81 2.97 -6.58 6.61
C SER A 81 2.01 -5.69 7.38
N ILE A 82 1.37 -6.27 8.39
CA ILE A 82 0.63 -5.59 9.45
C ILE A 82 0.57 -6.52 10.67
N GLU A 83 0.75 -5.97 11.86
CA GLU A 83 0.68 -6.73 13.11
C GLU A 83 -0.64 -6.46 13.82
N ARG A 84 -1.28 -7.49 14.38
CA ARG A 84 -2.44 -7.36 15.27
C ARG A 84 -1.97 -7.32 16.72
N LEU A 85 -2.51 -6.35 17.46
CA LEU A 85 -2.28 -6.13 18.88
C LEU A 85 -3.43 -6.65 19.75
N ASP A 86 -4.64 -6.73 19.19
CA ASP A 86 -5.82 -7.17 19.92
C ASP A 86 -5.91 -8.70 20.05
N ASP A 87 -6.59 -9.16 21.10
CA ASP A 87 -6.93 -10.56 21.29
C ASP A 87 -8.04 -10.99 20.32
N VAL A 88 -7.65 -11.69 19.26
CA VAL A 88 -8.57 -12.19 18.23
C VAL A 88 -9.61 -13.17 18.79
N SER A 89 -9.33 -13.83 19.93
CA SER A 89 -10.26 -14.79 20.54
C SER A 89 -11.51 -14.14 21.14
N ARG A 90 -11.51 -12.81 21.31
CA ARG A 90 -12.68 -12.05 21.75
C ARG A 90 -13.80 -12.01 20.70
N PHE A 91 -13.48 -12.33 19.45
CA PHE A 91 -14.44 -12.35 18.35
C PHE A 91 -14.99 -13.74 18.12
N SER A 92 -16.26 -13.81 17.72
CA SER A 92 -16.89 -15.07 17.32
C SER A 92 -16.11 -15.71 16.17
N ALA A 93 -15.76 -17.00 16.31
CA ALA A 93 -15.03 -17.72 15.27
C ALA A 93 -15.73 -17.62 13.90
N GLY A 94 -14.96 -17.32 12.85
CA GLY A 94 -15.47 -17.12 11.48
C GLY A 94 -16.15 -15.76 11.24
N SER A 95 -16.25 -14.89 12.24
CA SER A 95 -16.61 -13.49 12.02
C SER A 95 -15.48 -12.73 11.31
N GLY A 96 -15.84 -11.65 10.64
CA GLY A 96 -14.89 -10.75 9.97
C GLY A 96 -13.72 -10.34 10.86
N PRO A 97 -13.93 -9.89 12.12
CA PRO A 97 -12.84 -9.50 12.98
C PRO A 97 -11.98 -10.65 13.50
N ALA A 98 -12.55 -11.86 13.53
CA ALA A 98 -11.86 -13.10 13.85
C ALA A 98 -10.96 -13.60 12.71
N VAL A 99 -11.19 -13.12 11.48
CA VAL A 99 -10.32 -13.34 10.32
C VAL A 99 -9.49 -12.08 10.07
N GLY A 100 -8.37 -12.19 9.34
CA GLY A 100 -7.51 -11.03 9.07
C GLY A 100 -8.24 -9.90 8.33
N PRO A 101 -7.68 -8.68 8.29
CA PRO A 101 -8.27 -7.60 7.51
C PRO A 101 -8.29 -7.94 6.01
N TYR A 102 -9.13 -7.23 5.26
CA TYR A 102 -9.06 -7.24 3.81
C TYR A 102 -7.77 -6.57 3.37
N LEU A 103 -7.09 -7.19 2.43
CA LEU A 103 -5.97 -6.66 1.69
C LEU A 103 -6.47 -6.26 0.31
N ASN A 104 -6.45 -4.96 0.02
CA ASN A 104 -6.91 -4.39 -1.25
C ASN A 104 -5.78 -3.68 -1.98
N PHE A 105 -5.66 -3.92 -3.28
CA PHE A 105 -4.78 -3.20 -4.19
C PHE A 105 -5.61 -2.52 -5.27
N TRP A 106 -5.39 -1.24 -5.52
CA TRP A 106 -5.79 -0.66 -6.80
C TRP A 106 -4.81 -1.08 -7.87
N ILE A 107 -5.33 -1.66 -8.95
CA ILE A 107 -4.55 -2.01 -10.14
C ILE A 107 -5.02 -1.22 -11.35
N THR A 108 -4.10 -0.99 -12.29
CA THR A 108 -4.40 -0.35 -13.57
C THR A 108 -3.58 -0.93 -14.72
N ASP A 109 -4.16 -0.90 -15.93
CA ASP A 109 -3.47 -1.08 -17.21
C ASP A 109 -2.98 0.25 -17.83
N GLY A 110 -3.17 1.37 -17.11
CA GLY A 110 -2.91 2.74 -17.56
C GLY A 110 -4.15 3.49 -18.06
N THR A 111 -5.27 2.79 -18.27
CA THR A 111 -6.56 3.39 -18.69
C THR A 111 -7.68 3.04 -17.70
N ASN A 112 -7.75 1.78 -17.30
CA ASN A 112 -8.79 1.22 -16.46
C ASN A 112 -8.29 0.99 -15.04
N PHE A 113 -9.21 0.95 -14.07
CA PHE A 113 -8.91 0.69 -12.67
C PHE A 113 -9.81 -0.41 -12.13
N ALA A 114 -9.27 -1.22 -11.23
CA ALA A 114 -10.03 -2.18 -10.43
C ALA A 114 -9.38 -2.35 -9.06
N VAL A 115 -10.16 -2.81 -8.10
CA VAL A 115 -9.63 -3.28 -6.81
C VAL A 115 -9.42 -4.79 -6.88
N VAL A 116 -8.21 -5.24 -6.59
CA VAL A 116 -7.89 -6.64 -6.30
C VAL A 116 -7.92 -6.82 -4.80
N ALA A 117 -8.62 -7.83 -4.30
CA ALA A 117 -8.68 -8.12 -2.89
C ALA A 117 -8.52 -9.60 -2.56
N ASN A 118 -8.06 -9.90 -1.36
CA ASN A 118 -8.26 -11.22 -0.77
C ASN A 118 -9.73 -11.39 -0.31
N GLU A 119 -10.11 -12.63 -0.04
CA GLU A 119 -11.29 -12.94 0.78
C GLU A 119 -10.74 -13.48 2.11
N PRO A 120 -10.68 -12.68 3.19
CA PRO A 120 -10.08 -13.11 4.44
C PRO A 120 -10.71 -14.39 4.98
N SER A 121 -12.01 -14.58 4.80
CA SER A 121 -12.71 -15.80 5.23
C SER A 121 -12.35 -17.07 4.43
N ASN A 122 -11.64 -16.94 3.32
CA ASN A 122 -11.15 -18.08 2.54
C ASN A 122 -10.08 -18.83 3.33
N ALA A 123 -10.28 -20.15 3.49
CA ALA A 123 -9.39 -21.02 4.22
C ALA A 123 -7.92 -21.00 3.72
N ALA A 124 -7.68 -20.63 2.47
CA ALA A 124 -6.32 -20.50 1.92
C ALA A 124 -5.54 -19.29 2.49
N PHE A 125 -6.23 -18.26 2.96
CA PHE A 125 -5.60 -17.07 3.59
C PHE A 125 -5.41 -17.23 5.10
N GLN A 126 -6.20 -18.09 5.75
CA GLN A 126 -6.15 -18.26 7.20
C GLN A 126 -4.76 -18.66 7.74
N PRO A 127 -4.04 -19.63 7.14
CA PRO A 127 -2.69 -19.99 7.59
C PRO A 127 -1.66 -18.87 7.42
N LEU A 128 -1.91 -17.91 6.52
CA LEU A 128 -1.03 -16.76 6.30
C LEU A 128 -1.18 -15.69 7.38
N PHE A 129 -2.28 -15.73 8.15
CA PHE A 129 -2.58 -14.76 9.19
C PHE A 129 -2.21 -15.29 10.58
N ASN A 130 -0.98 -15.02 11.02
CA ASN A 130 -0.46 -15.43 12.32
C ASN A 130 -0.21 -14.21 13.21
N ASN A 131 -1.26 -13.73 13.89
CA ASN A 131 -1.28 -12.44 14.62
C ASN A 131 -0.93 -11.23 13.76
N GLY A 132 -1.28 -11.30 12.47
CA GLY A 132 -0.87 -10.33 11.48
C GLY A 132 -0.52 -10.99 10.17
N TYR A 133 -0.20 -10.17 9.19
CA TYR A 133 0.36 -10.58 7.92
C TYR A 133 1.82 -10.13 7.85
N ASP A 134 2.68 -10.97 7.28
CA ASP A 134 4.00 -10.60 6.78
C ASP A 134 4.23 -11.44 5.51
N LEU A 135 3.88 -10.84 4.37
CA LEU A 135 3.69 -11.54 3.11
C LEU A 135 4.65 -11.01 2.05
N THR A 136 5.09 -11.90 1.19
CA THR A 136 5.70 -11.59 -0.11
C THR A 136 4.69 -11.82 -1.22
N PHE A 137 4.99 -11.39 -2.45
CA PHE A 137 4.13 -11.78 -3.59
C PHE A 137 4.03 -13.30 -3.76
N ALA A 138 5.08 -14.07 -3.42
CA ALA A 138 5.06 -15.53 -3.54
C ALA A 138 4.01 -16.18 -2.62
N ASP A 139 3.73 -15.60 -1.45
CA ASP A 139 2.70 -16.09 -0.53
C ASP A 139 1.28 -15.85 -1.07
N LEU A 140 1.12 -14.81 -1.90
CA LEU A 140 -0.13 -14.39 -2.51
C LEU A 140 -0.40 -15.06 -3.86
N ALA A 141 0.65 -15.37 -4.62
CA ALA A 141 0.58 -15.66 -6.06
C ALA A 141 -0.46 -16.72 -6.44
N ASP A 142 -0.54 -17.82 -5.69
CA ASP A 142 -1.47 -18.94 -5.90
C ASP A 142 -2.84 -18.75 -5.23
N LYS A 143 -3.04 -17.66 -4.49
CA LYS A 143 -4.28 -17.38 -3.76
C LYS A 143 -5.31 -16.74 -4.68
N THR A 144 -6.58 -17.08 -4.45
CA THR A 144 -7.70 -16.50 -5.20
C THR A 144 -7.76 -14.99 -4.99
N ALA A 145 -7.84 -14.26 -6.10
CA ALA A 145 -8.03 -12.82 -6.15
C ALA A 145 -9.50 -12.49 -6.46
N LYS A 146 -10.08 -11.55 -5.71
CA LYS A 146 -11.39 -10.98 -6.00
C LYS A 146 -11.23 -9.63 -6.68
N ILE A 147 -12.04 -9.39 -7.70
CA ILE A 147 -12.04 -8.15 -8.47
C ILE A 147 -13.28 -7.34 -8.11
N TYR A 148 -13.09 -6.06 -7.81
CA TYR A 148 -14.15 -5.10 -7.48
C TYR A 148 -13.93 -3.76 -8.19
N GLU A 149 -14.91 -2.87 -8.02
CA GLU A 149 -14.87 -1.47 -8.44
C GLU A 149 -14.70 -1.25 -9.94
N ASN A 150 -15.26 -2.16 -10.72
CA ASN A 150 -15.15 -2.15 -12.17
C ASN A 150 -16.46 -2.66 -12.82
N ALA A 151 -17.01 -1.89 -13.77
CA ALA A 151 -18.16 -2.32 -14.58
C ALA A 151 -17.77 -3.08 -15.85
N ASP A 152 -16.55 -2.89 -16.35
CA ASP A 152 -16.02 -3.56 -17.54
C ASP A 152 -14.75 -4.34 -17.20
N THR A 153 -14.89 -5.65 -17.06
CA THR A 153 -13.77 -6.54 -16.74
C THR A 153 -13.08 -7.11 -17.98
N SER A 154 -13.42 -6.67 -19.20
CA SER A 154 -12.88 -7.23 -20.45
C SER A 154 -11.36 -7.02 -20.63
N TRP A 155 -10.77 -6.04 -19.95
CA TRP A 155 -9.33 -5.78 -19.94
C TRP A 155 -8.56 -6.68 -18.95
N LEU A 156 -9.26 -7.37 -18.06
CA LEU A 156 -8.67 -8.31 -17.13
C LEU A 156 -8.57 -9.71 -17.77
N PRO A 157 -7.56 -10.52 -17.40
CA PRO A 157 -7.53 -11.92 -17.78
C PRO A 157 -8.84 -12.63 -17.43
N SER A 158 -9.28 -13.56 -18.28
CA SER A 158 -10.52 -14.34 -18.09
C SER A 158 -11.74 -13.48 -17.74
N SER A 159 -11.78 -12.23 -18.22
CA SER A 159 -12.81 -11.24 -17.89
C SER A 159 -13.03 -11.05 -16.37
N GLY A 160 -11.96 -11.17 -15.57
CA GLY A 160 -11.99 -11.00 -14.11
C GLY A 160 -12.49 -12.21 -13.32
N VAL A 161 -12.75 -13.35 -13.96
CA VAL A 161 -13.33 -14.54 -13.30
C VAL A 161 -12.27 -15.58 -12.98
N GLY A 162 -12.30 -16.09 -11.74
CA GLY A 162 -11.47 -17.23 -11.32
C GLY A 162 -9.98 -16.92 -11.21
N LEU A 163 -9.62 -15.66 -10.99
CA LEU A 163 -8.24 -15.20 -10.98
C LEU A 163 -7.52 -15.52 -9.67
N THR A 164 -6.21 -15.64 -9.79
CA THR A 164 -5.24 -15.62 -8.71
C THR A 164 -4.47 -14.29 -8.72
N PHE A 165 -3.67 -14.02 -7.68
CA PHE A 165 -2.77 -12.86 -7.70
C PHE A 165 -1.70 -12.99 -8.79
N ALA A 166 -1.26 -14.21 -9.13
CA ALA A 166 -0.30 -14.45 -10.21
C ALA A 166 -0.83 -13.98 -11.57
N ASP A 167 -2.12 -14.20 -11.85
CA ASP A 167 -2.75 -13.76 -13.11
C ASP A 167 -2.75 -12.23 -13.25
N LEU A 168 -2.58 -11.51 -12.14
CA LEU A 168 -2.63 -10.06 -12.06
C LEU A 168 -1.25 -9.44 -11.84
N ALA A 169 -0.18 -10.24 -11.85
CA ALA A 169 1.17 -9.83 -11.49
C ALA A 169 1.67 -8.63 -12.31
N ASP A 170 1.32 -8.55 -13.59
CA ASP A 170 1.82 -7.53 -14.52
C ASP A 170 1.03 -6.21 -14.48
N PHE A 171 -0.04 -6.10 -13.69
CA PHE A 171 -0.75 -4.84 -13.52
C PHE A 171 0.00 -3.90 -12.60
N THR A 172 -0.11 -2.60 -12.88
CA THR A 172 0.52 -1.56 -12.07
C THR A 172 -0.34 -1.26 -10.85
N ILE A 173 0.25 -1.20 -9.66
CA ILE A 173 -0.41 -0.70 -8.46
C ILE A 173 -0.51 0.82 -8.57
N MET A 174 -1.73 1.36 -8.54
CA MET A 174 -1.94 2.81 -8.61
C MET A 174 -3.36 3.19 -8.19
N ALA A 175 -3.48 4.10 -7.23
CA ALA A 175 -4.76 4.69 -6.89
C ALA A 175 -5.32 5.58 -8.02
N PRO A 176 -6.65 5.63 -8.20
CA PRO A 176 -7.34 6.45 -9.20
C PRO A 176 -7.44 7.94 -8.80
N ASN A 177 -6.37 8.49 -8.19
CA ASN A 177 -6.36 9.88 -7.72
C ASN A 177 -6.50 10.85 -8.90
N ASN A 178 -7.40 11.84 -8.77
CA ASN A 178 -7.74 12.81 -9.83
C ASN A 178 -8.39 12.19 -11.09
N VAL A 179 -8.88 10.95 -11.01
CA VAL A 179 -9.71 10.35 -12.06
C VAL A 179 -11.19 10.62 -11.73
N PRO A 180 -12.02 11.08 -12.68
CA PRO A 180 -13.45 11.22 -12.47
C PRO A 180 -14.11 9.89 -12.11
N ASP A 181 -15.18 9.91 -11.30
CA ASP A 181 -15.97 8.72 -10.99
C ASP A 181 -16.44 8.01 -12.27
N TRP A 182 -16.44 6.68 -12.22
CA TRP A 182 -16.89 5.82 -13.32
C TRP A 182 -18.05 4.91 -12.90
N ALA A 183 -18.78 4.40 -13.89
CA ALA A 183 -19.80 3.39 -13.65
C ALA A 183 -19.16 2.12 -13.08
N GLY A 184 -19.70 1.60 -11.99
CA GLY A 184 -19.13 0.45 -11.28
C GLY A 184 -18.20 0.83 -10.13
N LEU A 185 -17.87 2.11 -9.95
CA LEU A 185 -17.25 2.59 -8.71
C LEU A 185 -18.28 2.56 -7.58
N GLY A 186 -18.11 1.60 -6.67
CA GLY A 186 -18.98 1.33 -5.55
C GLY A 186 -18.68 2.19 -4.33
N SER A 187 -19.65 2.24 -3.41
CA SER A 187 -19.49 2.94 -2.13
C SER A 187 -18.50 2.28 -1.17
N GLY A 188 -18.06 1.06 -1.48
CA GLY A 188 -17.09 0.29 -0.69
C GLY A 188 -15.66 0.38 -1.20
N ALA A 189 -15.42 1.10 -2.30
CA ALA A 189 -14.08 1.33 -2.85
C ALA A 189 -13.18 2.00 -1.79
N PRO A 190 -11.88 1.65 -1.70
CA PRO A 190 -10.98 2.20 -0.69
C PRO A 190 -10.58 3.65 -1.02
N ILE A 191 -11.56 4.55 -1.00
CA ILE A 191 -11.46 5.99 -1.27
C ILE A 191 -11.80 6.73 0.02
N VAL A 192 -11.08 7.81 0.29
CA VAL A 192 -11.32 8.69 1.44
C VAL A 192 -12.72 9.30 1.36
N LEU A 193 -13.53 9.05 2.39
CA LEU A 193 -14.91 9.53 2.47
C LEU A 193 -14.99 11.06 2.54
N SER A 194 -14.05 11.71 3.23
CA SER A 194 -14.00 13.16 3.31
C SER A 194 -13.54 13.74 1.97
N GLY A 195 -14.48 14.23 1.16
CA GLY A 195 -14.16 14.98 -0.04
C GLY A 195 -14.03 14.15 -1.33
N ARG A 196 -15.00 13.26 -1.59
CA ARG A 196 -15.20 12.55 -2.89
C ARG A 196 -14.95 13.37 -4.15
N ALA A 197 -14.95 14.70 -4.09
CA ALA A 197 -14.54 15.58 -5.18
C ALA A 197 -13.09 15.34 -5.69
N THR A 198 -12.23 14.63 -4.94
CA THR A 198 -10.82 14.39 -5.33
C THR A 198 -10.41 12.92 -5.44
N ASN A 199 -11.29 11.96 -5.11
CA ASN A 199 -10.99 10.52 -5.10
C ASN A 199 -9.66 10.16 -4.43
N GLU A 200 -9.31 10.85 -3.34
CA GLU A 200 -8.07 10.54 -2.62
C GLU A 200 -8.11 9.08 -2.16
N SER A 201 -7.08 8.33 -2.55
CA SER A 201 -6.95 6.90 -2.34
C SER A 201 -5.47 6.51 -2.43
N TYR A 202 -5.18 5.28 -2.03
CA TYR A 202 -3.84 4.74 -1.88
C TYR A 202 -3.74 3.42 -2.66
N GLY A 203 -2.63 3.12 -3.32
CA GLY A 203 -2.53 1.91 -4.13
C GLY A 203 -2.65 0.62 -3.32
N VAL A 204 -2.20 0.62 -2.06
CA VAL A 204 -2.25 -0.52 -1.15
C VAL A 204 -3.07 -0.18 0.09
N ASN A 205 -4.02 -1.02 0.47
CA ASN A 205 -4.92 -0.76 1.59
C ASN A 205 -5.16 -2.01 2.45
N TRP A 206 -5.05 -1.84 3.77
CA TRP A 206 -5.64 -2.75 4.75
C TRP A 206 -7.03 -2.22 5.12
N VAL A 207 -8.08 -2.95 4.77
CA VAL A 207 -9.48 -2.54 4.97
C VAL A 207 -10.12 -3.31 6.11
N PHE A 208 -10.82 -2.57 6.97
CA PHE A 208 -11.48 -3.03 8.18
C PHE A 208 -12.97 -2.70 8.11
N GLY A 209 -13.81 -3.66 8.49
CA GLY A 209 -15.27 -3.55 8.38
C GLY A 209 -15.82 -3.99 7.01
N ASP A 210 -17.13 -4.20 6.94
CA ASP A 210 -17.85 -4.46 5.69
C ASP A 210 -19.33 -4.05 5.78
N THR A 211 -20.10 -4.21 4.70
CA THR A 211 -21.57 -4.14 4.72
C THR A 211 -22.20 -5.15 5.67
N LEU A 212 -21.53 -6.26 5.92
CA LEU A 212 -22.07 -7.37 6.69
C LEU A 212 -21.85 -7.16 8.19
N SER A 213 -22.90 -7.44 8.99
CA SER A 213 -22.87 -7.26 10.44
C SER A 213 -21.82 -8.12 11.15
N ASN A 214 -21.37 -9.22 10.53
CA ASN A 214 -20.30 -10.05 11.09
C ASN A 214 -18.92 -9.40 11.00
N TYR A 215 -18.78 -8.16 10.48
CA TYR A 215 -17.53 -7.38 10.44
C TYR A 215 -17.42 -6.30 11.54
N VAL A 216 -18.37 -6.28 12.48
CA VAL A 216 -18.41 -5.36 13.62
C VAL A 216 -17.42 -5.80 14.70
N SER A 217 -16.38 -5.00 14.96
CA SER A 217 -15.37 -5.26 16.00
C SER A 217 -15.80 -4.79 17.40
N GLY A 218 -16.73 -3.85 17.49
CA GLY A 218 -17.10 -3.20 18.75
C GLY A 218 -15.99 -2.30 19.29
N ASP A 219 -16.08 -2.00 20.59
CA ASP A 219 -15.12 -1.18 21.35
C ASP A 219 -14.61 -2.00 22.55
N PRO A 220 -13.31 -2.36 22.63
CA PRO A 220 -12.21 -1.93 21.77
C PRO A 220 -12.32 -2.47 20.32
N GLY A 221 -11.64 -1.79 19.39
CA GLY A 221 -11.65 -2.08 17.96
C GLY A 221 -10.54 -3.03 17.48
N TYR A 222 -10.31 -3.11 16.18
CA TYR A 222 -9.11 -3.74 15.61
C TYR A 222 -7.90 -2.92 16.05
N GLN A 223 -6.91 -3.53 16.69
CA GLN A 223 -5.71 -2.80 17.12
C GLN A 223 -4.54 -3.33 16.30
N VAL A 224 -3.89 -2.45 15.55
CA VAL A 224 -2.85 -2.83 14.61
C VAL A 224 -1.64 -1.92 14.71
N GLN A 225 -0.48 -2.42 14.32
CA GLN A 225 0.75 -1.63 14.23
C GLN A 225 1.65 -2.13 13.10
N ASN A 226 2.75 -1.41 12.86
CA ASN A 226 3.83 -1.83 11.97
C ASN A 226 3.36 -2.20 10.55
N ALA A 227 2.32 -1.52 10.06
CA ALA A 227 1.88 -1.67 8.68
C ALA A 227 3.00 -1.17 7.74
N ALA A 228 3.43 -2.02 6.81
CA ALA A 228 4.53 -1.72 5.92
C ALA A 228 4.34 -2.39 4.56
N VAL A 229 4.88 -1.74 3.52
CA VAL A 229 4.92 -2.28 2.16
C VAL A 229 6.22 -1.87 1.49
N ASN A 230 6.79 -2.74 0.65
CA ASN A 230 7.89 -2.39 -0.23
C ASN A 230 7.86 -3.20 -1.53
N SER A 231 8.57 -2.68 -2.54
CA SER A 231 8.77 -3.35 -3.82
C SER A 231 10.17 -3.97 -3.89
N THR A 232 10.29 -5.06 -4.63
CA THR A 232 11.57 -5.68 -5.02
C THR A 232 12.29 -4.90 -6.12
N VAL A 233 11.58 -4.04 -6.85
CA VAL A 233 12.16 -3.20 -7.90
C VAL A 233 12.85 -2.02 -7.23
N PRO A 234 14.16 -1.81 -7.45
CA PRO A 234 14.84 -0.63 -6.97
C PRO A 234 14.18 0.63 -7.55
N GLU A 235 13.87 1.60 -6.68
CA GLU A 235 13.42 2.94 -7.05
C GLU A 235 14.14 3.44 -8.31
N PRO A 236 13.40 3.85 -9.36
CA PRO A 236 13.99 4.13 -10.65
C PRO A 236 15.06 5.20 -10.51
N THR A 237 16.11 5.03 -11.31
CA THR A 237 17.35 5.80 -11.51
C THR A 237 17.29 7.33 -11.50
N SER A 238 16.17 7.98 -11.17
CA SER A 238 16.04 9.41 -10.89
C SER A 238 17.13 9.94 -9.95
N MET A 239 17.53 9.16 -8.94
CA MET A 239 18.68 9.50 -8.10
C MET A 239 20.00 9.41 -8.87
N ALA A 240 20.20 8.38 -9.70
CA ALA A 240 21.36 8.27 -10.58
C ALA A 240 21.40 9.40 -11.63
N ILE A 241 20.26 9.81 -12.17
CA ILE A 241 20.11 10.94 -13.11
C ILE A 241 20.40 12.26 -12.41
N ALA A 242 19.91 12.47 -11.18
CA ALA A 242 20.21 13.64 -10.38
C ALA A 242 21.72 13.72 -10.05
N CYS A 243 22.33 12.60 -9.65
CA CYS A 243 23.77 12.50 -9.42
C CYS A 243 24.58 12.78 -10.70
N CYS A 244 24.18 12.21 -11.84
CA CYS A 244 24.82 12.46 -13.14
C CYS A 244 24.64 13.92 -13.60
N GLY A 245 23.46 14.50 -13.42
CA GLY A 245 23.17 15.90 -13.76
C GLY A 245 24.01 16.89 -12.95
N LEU A 246 24.14 16.65 -11.64
CA LEU A 246 24.99 17.45 -10.75
C LEU A 246 26.48 17.32 -11.10
N MET A 247 26.96 16.11 -11.43
CA MET A 247 28.33 15.91 -11.91
C MET A 247 28.61 16.68 -13.21
N LEU A 248 27.69 16.63 -14.19
CA LEU A 248 27.83 17.36 -15.46
C LEU A 248 27.81 18.88 -15.26
N ALA A 249 26.98 19.40 -14.36
CA ALA A 249 26.94 20.81 -14.00
C ALA A 249 28.24 21.27 -13.31
N GLY A 250 28.78 20.46 -12.40
CA GLY A 250 30.06 20.70 -11.73
C GLY A 250 31.25 20.75 -12.70
N LEU A 251 31.32 19.79 -13.64
CA LEU A 251 32.36 19.76 -14.67
C LEU A 251 32.32 20.97 -15.61
N ARG A 252 31.12 21.47 -15.95
CA ARG A 252 30.98 22.69 -16.76
C ARG A 252 31.44 23.95 -16.03
N ARG A 253 31.19 24.05 -14.71
CA ARG A 253 31.62 25.21 -13.91
C ARG A 253 33.15 25.30 -13.77
N LYS A 254 33.83 24.15 -13.70
CA LYS A 254 35.30 24.08 -13.64
C LYS A 254 35.98 24.46 -14.97
N ARG A 255 35.32 24.28 -16.11
CA ARG A 255 35.86 24.68 -17.43
C ARG A 255 35.70 26.17 -17.75
N ARG A 256 34.88 26.90 -16.98
CA ARG A 256 34.59 28.34 -17.19
C ARG A 256 35.36 29.27 -16.24
N ARG A 257 36.16 28.73 -15.33
CA ARG A 257 37.11 29.46 -14.47
C ARG A 257 38.51 29.11 -14.90
#